data_AF-A0A830EDK8-F1
#
_entry.id   AF-A0A830EDK8-F1
#
_cell.length_a   1.000
_cell.length_b   1.000
_cell.length_c   1.000
_cell.angle_alpha   90.00
_cell.angle_beta   90.00
_cell.angle_gamma   90.00
#
_symmetry.space_group_name_H-M   'P 1'
#
loop_
_entity.id
_entity.type
_entity.pdbx_description
1 polymer ?
#
loop_
_entity_poly.entity_id
_entity_poly.type
_entity_poly.pdbx_seq_one_letter_code
_entity_poly.pdbx_strand_id
1 'polypeptide(L)'
;MSEKDLRVGEASPVGPGQLKVCWGVKIAGSKRLGCGEEVSDVRVIEEVNRLINEFMRRVERHKDVLLSESNTPFDQVINKLNSWLTLMETKIKETSDEGIIRMRRAMINIGEKMLTLAKQAREKWLKTYRRELEKLIEGLRKGKVKVIITGEPSNKNKSFGIYFYARNITIIIIRVANSNSVIIHTVLVGLRGTDIVIPRLFGDDVLKPMRYGLIMTDGSIDKRGYLVMNTNQLWQSVMWILTWPGRNAMCIASMNLNETNVNIKWRLTAVDHRNEVESKTKVAEEVSKLSDEEFLTFLLFTIFGDGDINVGVKRIGLTIGDLKHELWRGIIERIKNLGFKDHNNRNTKEYMIHSSKAVELARKWLSNALIRAMIEDLSSLPDAEKLRRLVALASAKVKPRGRSSVEVAGVRMNVRVGNNRVELVIMRSRLEDAETILKKLKNAGYNAKLSKRNKNFAVYINNDEIKKYPELVAKVCEVLRRMHDEAVNEGKTERAWRVAKAMANLNCPAQGPRAQ
;
A
#
# COMPACT_ATOMS: atom_id res chain seq x y z
N MET A 1 -26.25 -20.58 -22.16
CA MET A 1 -26.23 -19.31 -22.93
C MET A 1 -24.85 -19.16 -23.54
N SER A 2 -24.79 -19.02 -24.88
CA SER A 2 -23.55 -19.19 -25.66
C SER A 2 -22.64 -17.97 -25.61
N GLU A 3 -21.35 -18.23 -25.85
CA GLU A 3 -20.19 -17.32 -25.85
C GLU A 3 -20.20 -16.24 -26.97
N LYS A 4 -21.37 -15.94 -27.55
CA LYS A 4 -21.53 -15.02 -28.69
C LYS A 4 -22.19 -13.66 -28.39
N ASP A 5 -22.62 -13.40 -27.15
CA ASP A 5 -23.36 -12.16 -26.81
C ASP A 5 -22.53 -11.07 -26.10
N LEU A 6 -21.20 -11.19 -26.05
CA LEU A 6 -20.29 -10.15 -25.57
C LEU A 6 -19.69 -9.33 -26.72
N ARG A 7 -20.54 -8.69 -27.54
CA ARG A 7 -20.09 -7.57 -28.39
C ARG A 7 -20.25 -6.27 -27.61
N VAL A 8 -19.15 -5.90 -26.95
CA VAL A 8 -18.91 -4.54 -26.47
C VAL A 8 -19.13 -3.58 -27.64
N GLY A 9 -20.10 -2.68 -27.51
CA GLY A 9 -20.34 -1.63 -28.50
C GLY A 9 -19.06 -0.80 -28.67
N GLU A 10 -18.46 -0.88 -29.86
CA GLU A 10 -17.34 -0.02 -30.24
C GLU A 10 -17.80 1.44 -30.19
N ALA A 11 -17.09 2.25 -29.43
CA ALA A 11 -17.30 3.69 -29.41
C ALA A 11 -17.10 4.22 -30.85
N SER A 12 -18.11 4.88 -31.40
CA SER A 12 -18.02 5.47 -32.75
C SER A 12 -16.83 6.43 -32.82
N PRO A 13 -15.98 6.34 -33.85
CA PRO A 13 -14.84 7.24 -34.01
C PRO A 13 -15.31 8.69 -34.12
N VAL A 14 -14.52 9.62 -33.57
CA VAL A 14 -14.74 11.06 -33.71
C VAL A 14 -14.81 11.41 -35.21
N GLY A 15 -15.89 12.05 -35.64
CA GLY A 15 -16.14 12.38 -37.05
C GLY A 15 -15.17 13.43 -37.62
N PRO A 16 -15.19 13.68 -38.94
CA PRO A 16 -14.14 14.42 -39.67
C PRO A 16 -14.20 15.96 -39.50
N GLY A 17 -14.71 16.47 -38.38
CA GLY A 17 -14.56 17.89 -38.04
C GLY A 17 -13.12 18.19 -37.62
N GLN A 18 -12.46 19.15 -38.28
CA GLN A 18 -11.06 19.49 -37.98
C GLN A 18 -10.94 20.06 -36.55
N LEU A 19 -10.43 19.24 -35.63
CA LEU A 19 -10.19 19.64 -34.24
C LEU A 19 -9.19 20.79 -34.19
N LYS A 20 -9.56 21.89 -33.54
CA LYS A 20 -8.65 23.02 -33.29
C LYS A 20 -7.73 22.71 -32.12
N VAL A 21 -6.47 22.37 -32.42
CA VAL A 21 -5.43 22.04 -31.44
C VAL A 21 -4.46 23.21 -31.31
N CYS A 22 -4.12 23.64 -30.10
CA CYS A 22 -3.14 24.71 -29.88
C CYS A 22 -2.15 24.41 -28.76
N TRP A 23 -0.95 24.97 -28.86
CA TRP A 23 0.01 25.01 -27.76
C TRP A 23 -0.52 25.83 -26.57
N GLY A 24 -0.36 25.29 -25.37
CA GLY A 24 -0.79 25.93 -24.13
C GLY A 24 0.14 27.06 -23.69
N VAL A 25 -0.41 28.27 -23.56
CA VAL A 25 0.31 29.45 -23.04
C VAL A 25 -0.24 29.89 -21.69
N LYS A 26 0.64 30.36 -20.80
CA LYS A 26 0.21 30.88 -19.50
C LYS A 26 -0.41 32.27 -19.68
N ILE A 27 -1.68 32.42 -19.31
CA ILE A 27 -2.36 33.72 -19.32
C ILE A 27 -2.18 34.39 -17.95
N ALA A 28 -1.79 35.67 -17.94
CA ALA A 28 -1.67 36.46 -16.71
C ALA A 28 -3.00 36.48 -15.93
N GLY A 29 -2.94 36.25 -14.61
CA GLY A 29 -4.12 36.21 -13.74
C GLY A 29 -5.02 34.97 -13.89
N SER A 30 -4.78 34.10 -14.87
CA SER A 30 -5.58 32.88 -15.08
C SER A 30 -4.89 31.64 -14.51
N LYS A 31 -5.68 30.73 -13.94
CA LYS A 31 -5.25 29.36 -13.60
C LYS A 31 -5.32 28.41 -14.80
N ARG A 32 -6.01 28.80 -15.88
CA ARG A 32 -6.16 28.03 -17.12
C ARG A 32 -5.14 28.47 -18.16
N LEU A 33 -4.72 27.53 -18.98
CA LEU A 33 -3.90 27.82 -20.15
C LEU A 33 -4.75 28.46 -21.24
N GLY A 34 -4.15 29.36 -21.99
CA GLY A 34 -4.68 29.88 -23.25
C GLY A 34 -4.28 28.99 -24.41
N CYS A 35 -5.01 29.11 -25.52
CA CYS A 35 -4.55 28.62 -26.81
C CYS A 35 -3.62 29.67 -27.40
N GLY A 36 -2.35 29.30 -27.57
CA GLY A 36 -1.36 30.05 -28.33
C GLY A 36 -1.41 29.64 -29.81
N GLU A 37 -0.25 29.29 -30.35
CA GLU A 37 -0.10 28.86 -31.74
C GLU A 37 -0.89 27.56 -32.03
N GLU A 38 -1.55 27.53 -33.18
CA GLU A 38 -2.30 26.37 -33.67
C GLU A 38 -1.35 25.29 -34.20
N VAL A 39 -1.68 24.04 -33.93
CA VAL A 39 -0.84 22.88 -34.25
C VAL A 39 -1.30 22.28 -35.56
N SER A 40 -0.40 22.25 -36.55
CA SER A 40 -0.63 21.62 -37.86
C SER A 40 0.12 20.29 -38.04
N ASP A 41 1.04 19.91 -37.14
CA ASP A 41 1.77 18.63 -37.23
C ASP A 41 0.80 17.45 -37.01
N VAL A 42 0.64 16.64 -38.07
CA VAL A 42 -0.26 15.47 -38.11
C VAL A 42 0.02 14.48 -36.99
N ARG A 43 1.30 14.24 -36.63
CA ARG A 43 1.68 13.27 -35.58
C ARG A 43 1.21 13.74 -34.21
N VAL A 44 1.21 15.06 -33.98
CA VAL A 44 0.69 15.64 -32.73
C VAL A 44 -0.82 15.49 -32.67
N ILE A 45 -1.50 15.76 -33.78
CA ILE A 45 -2.96 15.61 -33.90
C ILE A 45 -3.38 14.14 -33.68
N GLU A 46 -2.64 13.18 -34.24
CA GLU A 46 -2.88 11.74 -34.02
C GLU A 46 -2.77 11.34 -32.54
N GLU A 47 -1.72 11.81 -31.85
CA GLU A 47 -1.55 11.54 -30.41
C GLU A 47 -2.66 12.20 -29.56
N VAL A 48 -3.08 13.41 -29.93
CA VAL A 48 -4.23 14.09 -29.32
C VAL A 48 -5.51 13.27 -29.49
N ASN A 49 -5.77 12.79 -30.71
CA ASN A 49 -6.93 11.95 -31.01
C ASN A 49 -6.91 10.62 -30.24
N ARG A 50 -5.72 9.99 -30.10
CA ARG A 50 -5.55 8.79 -29.28
C ARG A 50 -5.95 9.04 -27.83
N LEU A 51 -5.53 10.17 -27.25
CA LEU A 51 -5.87 10.56 -25.88
C LEU A 51 -7.37 10.94 -25.72
N ILE A 52 -7.97 11.59 -26.72
CA ILE A 52 -9.42 11.85 -26.75
C ILE A 52 -10.21 10.54 -26.79
N ASN A 53 -9.83 9.60 -27.65
CA ASN A 53 -10.51 8.31 -27.77
C ASN A 53 -10.41 7.52 -26.47
N GLU A 54 -9.25 7.57 -25.81
CA GLU A 54 -9.06 6.96 -24.50
C GLU A 54 -9.98 7.58 -23.44
N PHE A 55 -10.16 8.90 -23.44
CA PHE A 55 -11.13 9.58 -22.59
C PHE A 55 -12.57 9.15 -22.89
N MET A 56 -12.98 9.17 -24.15
CA MET A 56 -14.33 8.78 -24.57
C MET A 56 -14.64 7.32 -24.19
N ARG A 57 -13.68 6.42 -24.36
CA ARG A 57 -13.80 5.01 -23.95
C ARG A 57 -14.03 4.87 -22.44
N ARG A 58 -13.30 5.61 -21.60
CA ARG A 58 -13.50 5.55 -20.14
C ARG A 58 -14.81 6.23 -19.71
N VAL A 59 -15.21 7.30 -20.39
CA VAL A 59 -16.53 7.93 -20.15
C VAL A 59 -17.65 6.93 -20.43
N GLU A 60 -17.60 6.26 -21.58
CA GLU A 60 -18.62 5.27 -21.96
C GLU A 60 -18.68 4.10 -20.96
N ARG A 61 -17.52 3.60 -20.54
CA ARG A 61 -17.43 2.53 -19.52
C ARG A 61 -18.10 2.91 -18.20
N HIS A 62 -18.02 4.18 -17.80
CA HIS A 62 -18.51 4.69 -16.52
C HIS A 62 -19.73 5.62 -16.68
N LYS A 63 -20.48 5.49 -17.79
CA LYS A 63 -21.59 6.39 -18.14
C LYS A 63 -22.73 6.34 -17.11
N ASP A 64 -22.93 5.19 -16.49
CA ASP A 64 -23.92 4.91 -15.45
C ASP A 64 -23.68 5.73 -14.17
N VAL A 65 -22.46 6.21 -13.97
CA VAL A 65 -22.08 7.07 -12.84
C VAL A 65 -21.81 8.52 -13.30
N LEU A 66 -21.22 8.71 -14.48
CA LEU A 66 -20.84 10.05 -14.96
C LEU A 66 -22.01 10.82 -15.55
N LEU A 67 -22.90 10.15 -16.27
CA LEU A 67 -23.96 10.76 -17.08
C LEU A 67 -25.37 10.42 -16.58
N SER A 68 -25.49 9.68 -15.47
CA SER A 68 -26.77 9.36 -14.85
C SER A 68 -27.44 10.56 -14.17
N GLU A 69 -28.77 10.57 -14.16
CA GLU A 69 -29.61 11.55 -13.46
C GLU A 69 -29.71 11.28 -11.94
N SER A 70 -29.45 10.03 -11.51
CA SER A 70 -29.68 9.58 -10.14
C SER A 70 -28.41 9.12 -9.42
N ASN A 71 -27.49 8.51 -10.16
CA ASN A 71 -26.21 8.00 -9.67
C ASN A 71 -25.07 8.93 -10.10
N THR A 72 -24.11 9.14 -9.21
CA THR A 72 -23.05 10.13 -9.36
C THR A 72 -21.73 9.58 -8.85
N PRO A 73 -20.58 10.18 -9.24
CA PRO A 73 -19.27 9.77 -8.73
C PRO A 73 -19.11 9.88 -7.21
N PHE A 74 -20.04 10.57 -6.53
CA PHE A 74 -19.99 10.86 -5.10
C PHE A 74 -20.82 9.90 -4.26
N ASP A 75 -21.80 9.19 -4.85
CA ASP A 75 -22.73 8.34 -4.11
C ASP A 75 -22.02 7.21 -3.37
N GLN A 76 -21.01 6.61 -4.00
CA GLN A 76 -20.22 5.56 -3.35
C GLN A 76 -19.52 6.10 -2.09
N VAL A 77 -18.91 7.29 -2.15
CA VAL A 77 -18.22 7.88 -1.00
C VAL A 77 -19.21 8.31 0.08
N ILE A 78 -20.36 8.87 -0.29
CA ILE A 78 -21.43 9.25 0.65
C ILE A 78 -21.90 8.03 1.44
N ASN A 79 -22.21 6.93 0.75
CA ASN A 79 -22.68 5.71 1.40
C ASN A 79 -21.63 5.12 2.33
N LYS A 80 -20.37 5.07 1.87
CA LYS A 80 -19.24 4.57 2.67
C LYS A 80 -19.02 5.40 3.95
N LEU A 81 -19.09 6.72 3.85
CA LEU A 81 -18.94 7.62 4.99
C LEU A 81 -20.12 7.49 5.96
N ASN A 82 -21.36 7.43 5.47
CA ASN A 82 -22.54 7.22 6.33
C ASN A 82 -22.41 5.94 7.16
N SER A 83 -22.13 4.80 6.51
CA SER A 83 -21.99 3.51 7.21
C SER A 83 -20.84 3.53 8.21
N TRP A 84 -19.71 4.15 7.85
CA TRP A 84 -18.58 4.27 8.75
C TRP A 84 -18.87 5.16 9.96
N LEU A 85 -19.55 6.30 9.78
CA LEU A 85 -19.93 7.20 10.87
C LEU A 85 -20.85 6.50 11.88
N THR A 86 -21.88 5.78 11.42
CA THR A 86 -22.76 4.98 12.30
C THR A 86 -21.98 3.93 13.09
N LEU A 87 -21.00 3.26 12.46
CA LEU A 87 -20.14 2.32 13.15
C LEU A 87 -19.30 3.01 14.24
N MET A 88 -18.73 4.17 13.94
CA MET A 88 -17.90 4.92 14.90
C MET A 88 -18.70 5.41 16.11
N GLU A 89 -19.95 5.85 15.90
CA GLU A 89 -20.86 6.24 16.99
C GLU A 89 -21.17 5.08 17.94
N THR A 90 -21.40 3.89 17.40
CA THR A 90 -21.59 2.67 18.20
C THR A 90 -20.33 2.35 19.00
N LYS A 91 -19.15 2.37 18.35
CA LYS A 91 -17.87 2.08 19.02
C LYS A 91 -17.53 3.05 20.16
N ILE A 92 -17.99 4.30 20.11
CA ILE A 92 -17.79 5.25 21.23
C ILE A 92 -18.50 4.73 22.50
N LYS A 93 -19.64 4.08 22.36
CA LYS A 93 -20.43 3.55 23.49
C LYS A 93 -19.85 2.26 24.08
N GLU A 94 -19.00 1.57 23.33
CA GLU A 94 -18.43 0.26 23.69
C GLU A 94 -17.13 0.35 24.48
N THR A 95 -16.54 1.53 24.62
CA THR A 95 -15.26 1.73 25.33
C THR A 95 -15.40 2.78 26.42
N SER A 96 -14.59 2.64 27.47
CA SER A 96 -14.46 3.62 28.55
C SER A 96 -13.12 4.39 28.53
N ASP A 97 -12.26 4.13 27.54
CA ASP A 97 -10.98 4.83 27.39
C ASP A 97 -11.21 6.24 26.82
N GLU A 98 -11.05 7.26 27.66
CA GLU A 98 -11.25 8.67 27.29
C GLU A 98 -10.34 9.14 26.14
N GLY A 99 -9.12 8.62 26.03
CA GLY A 99 -8.20 8.94 24.94
C GLY A 99 -8.74 8.43 23.60
N ILE A 100 -9.19 7.17 23.58
CA ILE A 100 -9.83 6.56 22.40
C ILE A 100 -11.16 7.27 22.08
N ILE A 101 -11.99 7.60 23.06
CA ILE A 101 -13.25 8.32 22.86
C ILE A 101 -12.99 9.68 22.20
N ARG A 102 -12.03 10.47 22.73
CA ARG A 102 -11.66 11.77 22.15
C ARG A 102 -11.18 11.64 20.71
N MET A 103 -10.35 10.64 20.41
CA MET A 103 -9.89 10.37 19.05
C MET A 103 -11.04 9.99 18.12
N ARG A 104 -11.95 9.10 18.55
CA ARG A 104 -13.14 8.70 17.77
C ARG A 104 -14.06 9.88 17.49
N ARG A 105 -14.28 10.78 18.45
CA ARG A 105 -15.03 12.02 18.25
C ARG A 105 -14.38 12.92 17.19
N ALA A 106 -13.04 13.04 17.21
CA ALA A 106 -12.32 13.78 16.18
C ALA A 106 -12.47 13.13 14.79
N MET A 107 -12.40 11.80 14.70
CA MET A 107 -12.65 11.04 13.47
C MET A 107 -14.07 11.27 12.91
N ILE A 108 -15.09 11.23 13.78
CA ILE A 108 -16.48 11.50 13.40
C ILE A 108 -16.61 12.91 12.83
N ASN A 109 -16.11 13.93 13.54
CA ASN A 109 -16.13 15.31 13.04
C ASN A 109 -15.47 15.43 11.65
N ILE A 110 -14.32 14.78 11.43
CA ILE A 110 -13.69 14.76 10.11
C ILE A 110 -14.61 14.10 9.06
N GLY A 111 -15.16 12.93 9.39
CA GLY A 111 -16.05 12.18 8.50
C GLY A 111 -17.32 12.93 8.14
N GLU A 112 -17.93 13.65 9.08
CA GLU A 112 -19.09 14.50 8.84
C GLU A 112 -18.76 15.63 7.84
N LYS A 113 -17.61 16.28 8.01
CA LYS A 113 -17.14 17.33 7.08
C LYS A 113 -16.86 16.77 5.69
N MET A 114 -16.27 15.57 5.60
CA MET A 114 -16.09 14.85 4.33
C MET A 114 -17.45 14.54 3.67
N LEU A 115 -18.42 14.06 4.45
CA LEU A 115 -19.75 13.72 3.98
C LEU A 115 -20.50 14.96 3.45
N THR A 116 -20.42 16.08 4.17
CA THR A 116 -21.00 17.36 3.72
C THR A 116 -20.40 17.80 2.38
N LEU A 117 -19.07 17.76 2.24
CA LEU A 117 -18.40 18.11 0.98
C LEU A 117 -18.81 17.18 -0.18
N ALA A 118 -18.92 15.88 0.08
CA ALA A 118 -19.35 14.91 -0.92
C ALA A 118 -20.80 15.15 -1.36
N LYS A 119 -21.71 15.46 -0.42
CA LYS A 119 -23.12 15.81 -0.71
C LYS A 119 -23.24 17.09 -1.53
N GLN A 120 -22.48 18.13 -1.18
CA GLN A 120 -22.44 19.38 -1.96
C GLN A 120 -21.89 19.16 -3.38
N ALA A 121 -20.85 18.32 -3.51
CA ALA A 121 -20.30 17.98 -4.80
C ALA A 121 -21.27 17.16 -5.66
N ARG A 122 -22.01 16.21 -5.04
CA ARG A 122 -23.11 15.47 -5.68
C ARG A 122 -24.18 16.41 -6.23
N GLU A 123 -24.68 17.34 -5.42
CA GLU A 123 -25.70 18.30 -5.83
C GLU A 123 -25.23 19.13 -7.03
N LYS A 124 -23.99 19.64 -6.95
CA LYS A 124 -23.40 20.43 -8.04
C LYS A 124 -23.11 19.60 -9.29
N TRP A 125 -22.82 18.30 -9.13
CA TRP A 125 -22.68 17.36 -10.25
C TRP A 125 -23.96 17.26 -11.06
N LEU A 126 -25.07 16.96 -10.38
CA LEU A 126 -26.39 16.82 -10.99
C LEU A 126 -26.86 18.12 -11.63
N LYS A 127 -26.64 19.26 -10.96
CA LYS A 127 -27.10 20.57 -11.43
C LYS A 127 -26.26 21.14 -12.58
N THR A 128 -24.94 20.96 -12.53
CA THR A 128 -23.99 21.70 -13.38
C THR A 128 -22.98 20.81 -14.10
N TYR A 129 -22.16 20.04 -13.36
CA TYR A 129 -20.98 19.41 -13.95
C TYR A 129 -21.32 18.34 -14.99
N ARG A 130 -22.36 17.53 -14.76
CA ARG A 130 -22.82 16.50 -15.68
C ARG A 130 -23.19 17.09 -17.05
N ARG A 131 -24.02 18.14 -17.06
CA ARG A 131 -24.45 18.83 -18.29
C ARG A 131 -23.29 19.47 -19.04
N GLU A 132 -22.30 20.00 -18.32
CA GLU A 132 -21.07 20.51 -18.95
C GLU A 132 -20.24 19.39 -19.56
N LEU A 133 -20.14 18.24 -18.89
CA LEU A 133 -19.45 17.06 -19.41
C LEU A 133 -20.14 16.53 -20.68
N GLU A 134 -21.46 16.41 -20.68
CA GLU A 134 -22.26 16.03 -21.87
C GLU A 134 -21.99 16.97 -23.05
N LYS A 135 -22.01 18.29 -22.81
CA LYS A 135 -21.69 19.29 -23.84
C LYS A 135 -20.26 19.18 -24.36
N LEU A 136 -19.29 18.90 -23.49
CA LEU A 136 -17.90 18.68 -23.91
C LEU A 136 -17.76 17.41 -24.76
N ILE A 137 -18.39 16.30 -24.36
CA ILE A 137 -18.39 15.04 -25.12
C ILE A 137 -18.97 15.26 -26.51
N GLU A 138 -20.12 15.93 -26.59
CA GLU A 138 -20.78 16.22 -27.86
C GLU A 138 -19.96 17.19 -28.73
N GLY A 139 -19.35 18.20 -28.10
CA GLY A 139 -18.45 19.12 -28.78
C GLY A 139 -17.18 18.43 -29.30
N LEU A 140 -16.63 17.46 -28.58
CA LEU A 140 -15.48 16.66 -29.01
C LEU A 140 -15.84 15.79 -30.21
N ARG A 141 -16.99 15.09 -30.18
CA ARG A 141 -17.49 14.28 -31.32
C ARG A 141 -17.67 15.09 -32.60
N LYS A 142 -18.07 16.36 -32.46
CA LYS A 142 -18.30 17.30 -33.58
C LYS A 142 -17.06 18.13 -33.96
N GLY A 143 -15.90 17.92 -33.33
CA GLY A 143 -14.69 18.71 -33.59
C GLY A 143 -14.79 20.20 -33.18
N LYS A 144 -15.77 20.56 -32.34
CA LYS A 144 -16.05 21.96 -31.93
C LYS A 144 -15.30 22.40 -30.67
N VAL A 145 -14.65 21.46 -29.97
CA VAL A 145 -13.91 21.74 -28.74
C VAL A 145 -12.48 22.09 -29.09
N LYS A 146 -12.04 23.25 -28.63
CA LYS A 146 -10.63 23.66 -28.69
C LYS A 146 -9.81 22.81 -27.71
N VAL A 147 -8.76 22.20 -28.22
CA VAL A 147 -7.84 21.34 -27.47
C VAL A 147 -6.56 22.10 -27.20
N ILE A 148 -6.17 22.19 -25.93
CA ILE A 148 -4.90 22.81 -25.55
C ILE A 148 -3.92 21.72 -25.17
N ILE A 149 -2.69 21.80 -25.65
CA ILE A 149 -1.66 20.78 -25.43
C ILE A 149 -0.44 21.34 -24.70
N THR A 150 0.24 20.49 -23.93
CA THR A 150 1.53 20.81 -23.29
C THR A 150 2.49 19.62 -23.36
N GLY A 151 3.79 19.90 -23.30
CA GLY A 151 4.84 18.88 -23.34
C GLY A 151 5.22 18.45 -24.76
N GLU A 152 5.95 17.35 -24.88
CA GLU A 152 6.47 16.86 -26.17
C GLU A 152 5.78 15.55 -26.57
N PRO A 153 4.90 15.56 -27.59
CA PRO A 153 4.11 14.39 -27.97
C PRO A 153 4.99 13.23 -28.45
N SER A 154 5.99 13.53 -29.29
CA SER A 154 6.90 12.53 -29.88
C SER A 154 7.97 12.00 -28.92
N ASN A 155 8.17 12.65 -27.77
CA ASN A 155 9.17 12.25 -26.79
C ASN A 155 8.55 11.33 -25.74
N LYS A 156 8.82 10.03 -25.86
CA LYS A 156 8.32 9.02 -24.90
C LYS A 156 8.89 9.24 -23.48
N ASN A 157 10.02 9.92 -23.35
CA ASN A 157 10.67 10.20 -22.07
C ASN A 157 10.11 11.45 -21.37
N LYS A 158 9.22 12.19 -22.03
CA LYS A 158 8.50 13.32 -21.45
C LYS A 158 7.00 13.03 -21.41
N SER A 159 6.33 13.63 -20.44
CA SER A 159 4.87 13.59 -20.34
C SER A 159 4.27 14.52 -21.38
N PHE A 160 3.13 14.13 -21.94
CA PHE A 160 2.35 14.92 -22.89
C PHE A 160 0.92 15.06 -22.35
N GLY A 161 0.41 16.29 -22.30
CA GLY A 161 -0.87 16.61 -21.69
C GLY A 161 -1.80 17.33 -22.64
N ILE A 162 -3.09 16.98 -22.59
CA ILE A 162 -4.16 17.69 -23.31
C ILE A 162 -5.24 18.16 -22.33
N TYR A 163 -5.84 19.30 -22.64
CA TYR A 163 -6.77 20.02 -21.78
C TYR A 163 -8.01 20.43 -22.57
N PHE A 164 -9.19 20.19 -21.98
CA PHE A 164 -10.45 20.75 -22.44
C PHE A 164 -11.12 21.52 -21.29
N TYR A 165 -11.72 22.65 -21.62
CA TYR A 165 -12.32 23.55 -20.64
C TYR A 165 -13.82 23.69 -20.89
N ALA A 166 -14.61 23.53 -19.83
CA ALA A 166 -15.94 24.12 -19.72
C ALA A 166 -15.91 25.20 -18.62
N ARG A 167 -17.06 25.81 -18.31
CA ARG A 167 -17.10 26.88 -17.32
C ARG A 167 -16.69 26.38 -15.94
N ASN A 168 -17.23 25.24 -15.49
CA ASN A 168 -17.04 24.71 -14.15
C ASN A 168 -16.25 23.39 -14.08
N ILE A 169 -15.96 22.76 -15.22
CA ILE A 169 -15.05 21.60 -15.28
C ILE A 169 -13.83 21.84 -16.16
N THR A 170 -12.74 21.16 -15.83
CA THR A 170 -11.55 21.08 -16.68
C THR A 170 -11.13 19.62 -16.77
N ILE A 171 -11.08 19.09 -17.98
CA ILE A 171 -10.62 17.73 -18.26
C ILE A 171 -9.13 17.81 -18.61
N ILE A 172 -8.32 17.04 -17.91
CA ILE A 172 -6.87 16.97 -18.10
C ILE A 172 -6.52 15.50 -18.36
N ILE A 173 -5.91 15.24 -19.51
CA ILE A 173 -5.48 13.90 -19.91
C ILE A 173 -3.97 13.95 -20.12
N ILE A 174 -3.24 13.07 -19.44
CA ILE A 174 -1.77 13.07 -19.45
C ILE A 174 -1.28 11.68 -19.83
N ARG A 175 -0.50 11.58 -20.91
CA ARG A 175 0.39 10.44 -21.15
C ARG A 175 1.61 10.59 -20.23
N VAL A 176 1.86 9.58 -19.41
CA VAL A 176 2.97 9.58 -18.46
C VAL A 176 4.28 9.26 -19.17
N ALA A 177 5.36 10.00 -18.86
CA ALA A 177 6.71 9.70 -19.34
C ALA A 177 7.14 8.25 -19.04
N ASN A 178 7.87 7.62 -19.97
CA ASN A 178 8.40 6.26 -19.84
C ASN A 178 7.33 5.20 -19.53
N SER A 179 6.08 5.48 -19.86
CA SER A 179 4.94 4.60 -19.59
C SER A 179 3.89 4.74 -20.68
N ASN A 180 3.16 3.66 -20.93
CA ASN A 180 1.96 3.71 -21.78
C ASN A 180 0.72 4.13 -20.97
N SER A 181 0.89 4.51 -19.70
CA SER A 181 -0.21 4.92 -18.83
C SER A 181 -0.77 6.28 -19.22
N VAL A 182 -2.11 6.36 -19.21
CA VAL A 182 -2.87 7.59 -19.40
C VAL A 182 -3.62 7.92 -18.11
N ILE A 183 -3.34 9.10 -17.57
CA ILE A 183 -4.03 9.66 -16.41
C ILE A 183 -5.09 10.64 -16.90
N ILE A 184 -6.34 10.42 -16.50
CA ILE A 184 -7.44 11.33 -16.81
C ILE A 184 -7.99 11.85 -15.50
N HIS A 185 -8.04 13.17 -15.35
CA HIS A 185 -8.71 13.78 -14.21
C HIS A 185 -9.53 15.00 -14.58
N THR A 186 -10.63 15.16 -13.86
CA THR A 186 -11.61 16.24 -14.01
C THR A 186 -11.48 17.16 -12.81
N VAL A 187 -10.94 18.36 -13.02
CA VAL A 187 -10.89 19.41 -11.99
C VAL A 187 -12.28 20.05 -11.89
N LEU A 188 -12.79 20.16 -10.65
CA LEU A 188 -14.11 20.69 -10.36
C LEU A 188 -13.98 22.10 -9.79
N VAL A 189 -14.53 23.10 -10.50
CA VAL A 189 -14.40 24.51 -10.11
C VAL A 189 -15.61 24.95 -9.29
N GLY A 190 -15.34 25.68 -8.21
CA GLY A 190 -16.37 26.30 -7.36
C GLY A 190 -17.01 25.32 -6.37
N LEU A 191 -16.33 24.23 -6.02
CA LEU A 191 -16.57 23.55 -4.74
C LEU A 191 -15.80 24.32 -3.68
N ARG A 192 -16.51 24.83 -2.67
CA ARG A 192 -15.87 25.43 -1.50
C ARG A 192 -15.31 24.31 -0.63
N GLY A 193 -14.11 24.52 -0.11
CA GLY A 193 -13.56 23.66 0.93
C GLY A 193 -14.21 23.95 2.28
N THR A 194 -13.78 23.21 3.30
CA THR A 194 -14.15 23.44 4.69
C THR A 194 -12.91 23.36 5.58
N ASP A 195 -12.93 24.12 6.67
CA ASP A 195 -11.91 24.04 7.70
C ASP A 195 -12.36 23.08 8.81
N ILE A 196 -11.40 22.34 9.33
CA ILE A 196 -11.57 21.34 10.39
C ILE A 196 -10.53 21.63 11.45
N VAL A 197 -10.99 21.91 12.67
CA VAL A 197 -10.12 22.13 13.83
C VAL A 197 -10.02 20.82 14.61
N ILE A 198 -8.80 20.36 14.84
CA ILE A 198 -8.51 19.11 15.53
C ILE A 198 -7.72 19.38 16.81
N PRO A 199 -8.13 18.83 17.97
CA PRO A 199 -7.34 18.94 19.18
C PRO A 199 -6.06 18.10 19.07
N ARG A 200 -5.05 18.41 19.89
CA ARG A 200 -3.90 17.51 20.06
C ARG A 200 -4.36 16.21 20.76
N LEU A 201 -4.24 15.09 20.04
CA LEU A 201 -4.63 13.75 20.49
C LEU A 201 -3.43 12.86 20.86
N PHE A 202 -2.27 13.14 20.28
CA PHE A 202 -1.03 12.38 20.48
C PHE A 202 0.04 13.28 21.13
N GLY A 203 0.92 12.67 21.92
CA GLY A 203 2.15 13.31 22.40
C GLY A 203 3.13 13.59 21.25
N ASP A 204 4.10 14.48 21.48
CA ASP A 204 5.05 14.90 20.43
C ASP A 204 6.00 13.80 19.98
N ASP A 205 6.35 12.89 20.90
CA ASP A 205 7.09 11.64 20.68
C ASP A 205 6.38 10.71 19.68
N VAL A 206 5.07 10.82 19.53
CA VAL A 206 4.29 10.06 18.55
C VAL A 206 3.99 10.92 17.32
N LEU A 207 3.54 12.14 17.54
CA LEU A 207 3.02 13.02 16.49
C LEU A 207 4.11 13.49 15.51
N LYS A 208 5.31 13.84 16.00
CA LYS A 208 6.42 14.28 15.14
C LYS A 208 6.84 13.17 14.17
N PRO A 209 7.08 11.91 14.60
CA PRO A 209 7.35 10.81 13.68
C PRO A 209 6.23 10.52 12.68
N MET A 210 4.96 10.56 13.10
CA MET A 210 3.81 10.36 12.18
C MET A 210 3.84 11.38 11.04
N ARG A 211 3.99 12.66 11.37
CA ARG A 211 4.07 13.78 10.41
C ARG A 211 5.23 13.60 9.45
N TYR A 212 6.41 13.21 9.96
CA TYR A 212 7.58 12.96 9.12
C TYR A 212 7.37 11.80 8.15
N GLY A 213 6.75 10.70 8.59
CA GLY A 213 6.45 9.57 7.71
C GLY A 213 5.52 9.98 6.55
N LEU A 214 4.49 10.77 6.84
CA LEU A 214 3.57 11.30 5.82
C LEU A 214 4.26 12.30 4.89
N ILE A 215 5.04 13.24 5.41
CA ILE A 215 5.75 14.24 4.60
C ILE A 215 6.80 13.61 3.69
N MET A 216 7.50 12.57 4.15
CA MET A 216 8.53 11.89 3.34
C MET A 216 7.92 11.08 2.18
N THR A 217 6.63 10.75 2.25
CA THR A 217 5.90 9.96 1.25
C THR A 217 4.89 10.82 0.48
N ASP A 218 3.60 10.75 0.86
CA ASP A 218 2.45 11.33 0.16
C ASP A 218 2.29 12.85 0.37
N GLY A 219 2.90 13.40 1.43
CA GLY A 219 2.88 14.81 1.77
C GLY A 219 3.84 15.65 0.92
N SER A 220 3.53 16.94 0.81
CA SER A 220 4.35 17.92 0.09
C SER A 220 4.27 19.30 0.74
N ILE A 221 5.23 20.16 0.42
CA ILE A 221 5.27 21.56 0.88
C ILE A 221 4.92 22.40 -0.35
N ASP A 222 3.83 23.16 -0.29
CA ASP A 222 3.43 24.04 -1.38
C ASP A 222 4.30 25.31 -1.42
N LYS A 223 4.23 26.06 -2.52
CA LYS A 223 5.05 27.27 -2.71
C LYS A 223 4.80 28.38 -1.67
N ARG A 224 3.72 28.29 -0.90
CA ARG A 224 3.38 29.25 0.17
C ARG A 224 3.83 28.75 1.54
N GLY A 225 4.47 27.57 1.60
CA GLY A 225 4.95 26.93 2.82
C GLY A 225 3.90 26.09 3.54
N TYR A 226 2.74 25.83 2.92
CA TYR A 226 1.75 24.95 3.53
C TYR A 226 2.07 23.48 3.28
N LEU A 227 1.79 22.66 4.28
CA LEU A 227 1.89 21.21 4.16
C LEU A 227 0.60 20.69 3.54
N VAL A 228 0.72 20.01 2.41
CA VAL A 228 -0.41 19.54 1.61
C VAL A 228 -0.28 18.08 1.24
N MET A 229 -1.40 17.37 1.27
CA MET A 229 -1.53 16.02 0.75
C MET A 229 -2.68 15.97 -0.24
N ASN A 230 -2.52 15.22 -1.31
CA ASN A 230 -3.63 14.86 -2.17
C ASN A 230 -3.79 13.34 -2.17
N THR A 231 -4.99 12.86 -1.88
CA THR A 231 -5.27 11.42 -1.82
C THR A 231 -6.64 11.11 -2.40
N ASN A 232 -6.83 9.88 -2.85
CA ASN A 232 -8.15 9.34 -3.17
C ASN A 232 -8.69 8.39 -2.10
N GLN A 233 -7.96 8.23 -0.99
CA GLN A 233 -8.30 7.32 0.10
C GLN A 233 -8.92 8.10 1.27
N LEU A 234 -10.08 7.65 1.73
CA LEU A 234 -10.81 8.23 2.85
C LEU A 234 -10.00 8.09 4.14
N TRP A 235 -9.46 6.90 4.40
CA TRP A 235 -8.68 6.65 5.62
C TRP A 235 -7.41 7.50 5.69
N GLN A 236 -6.71 7.72 4.57
CA GLN A 236 -5.55 8.61 4.53
C GLN A 236 -5.96 10.06 4.83
N SER A 237 -7.13 10.48 4.36
CA SER A 237 -7.64 11.83 4.61
C SER A 237 -7.90 12.07 6.09
N VAL A 238 -8.57 11.12 6.75
CA VAL A 238 -8.81 11.18 8.20
C VAL A 238 -7.48 11.14 8.96
N MET A 239 -6.60 10.20 8.62
CA MET A 239 -5.29 10.05 9.26
C MET A 239 -4.44 11.33 9.16
N TRP A 240 -4.34 11.93 7.98
CA TRP A 240 -3.61 13.18 7.80
C TRP A 240 -4.13 14.27 8.74
N ILE A 241 -5.44 14.50 8.74
CA ILE A 241 -6.05 15.54 9.58
C ILE A 241 -5.80 15.27 11.08
N LEU A 242 -5.84 14.01 11.53
CA LEU A 242 -5.50 13.64 12.91
C LEU A 242 -4.04 13.93 13.28
N THR A 243 -3.11 13.84 12.33
CA THR A 243 -1.68 14.11 12.57
C THR A 243 -1.32 15.59 12.62
N TRP A 244 -2.26 16.50 12.33
CA TRP A 244 -2.02 17.95 12.29
C TRP A 244 -3.02 18.70 13.20
N PRO A 245 -2.88 18.66 14.54
CA PRO A 245 -3.71 19.43 15.46
C PRO A 245 -3.71 20.93 15.18
N GLY A 246 -4.88 21.54 15.26
CA GLY A 246 -5.15 22.90 14.78
C GLY A 246 -6.05 22.86 13.55
N ARG A 247 -6.04 23.94 12.78
CA ARG A 247 -6.88 24.12 11.60
C ARG A 247 -6.29 23.40 10.38
N ASN A 248 -7.12 22.57 9.76
CA ASN A 248 -6.87 21.91 8.49
C ASN A 248 -7.93 22.31 7.49
N ALA A 249 -7.52 22.71 6.28
CA ALA A 249 -8.44 22.92 5.17
C ALA A 249 -8.56 21.65 4.34
N MET A 250 -9.78 21.31 3.95
CA MET A 250 -10.08 20.15 3.11
C MET A 250 -11.01 20.55 1.97
N CYS A 251 -10.75 20.06 0.77
CA CYS A 251 -11.67 20.17 -0.35
C CYS A 251 -11.59 18.97 -1.29
N ILE A 252 -12.64 18.80 -2.10
CA ILE A 252 -12.61 17.91 -3.26
C ILE A 252 -11.96 18.68 -4.41
N ALA A 253 -10.75 18.30 -4.79
CA ALA A 253 -9.97 19.01 -5.81
C ALA A 253 -10.32 18.57 -7.23
N SER A 254 -10.50 17.26 -7.43
CA SER A 254 -10.76 16.68 -8.74
C SER A 254 -11.36 15.29 -8.60
N MET A 255 -11.67 14.69 -9.75
CA MET A 255 -11.99 13.27 -9.87
C MET A 255 -11.03 12.63 -10.85
N ASN A 256 -10.62 11.39 -10.59
CA ASN A 256 -9.81 10.58 -11.50
C ASN A 256 -10.73 9.61 -12.24
N LEU A 257 -10.58 9.53 -13.56
CA LEU A 257 -11.27 8.57 -14.40
C LEU A 257 -10.28 7.46 -14.77
N ASN A 258 -10.28 6.39 -13.97
CA ASN A 258 -9.39 5.25 -14.17
C ASN A 258 -10.05 4.20 -15.08
N GLU A 259 -9.28 3.18 -15.45
CA GLU A 259 -9.81 2.04 -16.20
C GLU A 259 -10.98 1.37 -15.50
N THR A 260 -10.86 1.13 -14.19
CA THR A 260 -11.79 0.28 -13.44
C THR A 260 -12.75 1.04 -12.54
N ASN A 261 -12.50 2.33 -12.26
CA ASN A 261 -13.33 3.13 -11.37
C ASN A 261 -13.21 4.64 -11.61
N VAL A 262 -14.14 5.39 -11.01
CA VAL A 262 -14.07 6.84 -10.85
C VAL A 262 -13.81 7.15 -9.37
N ASN A 263 -12.72 7.85 -9.07
CA ASN A 263 -12.33 8.15 -7.69
C ASN A 263 -12.26 9.65 -7.44
N ILE A 264 -12.65 10.08 -6.25
CA ILE A 264 -12.56 11.47 -5.81
C ILE A 264 -11.17 11.75 -5.25
N LYS A 265 -10.58 12.88 -5.61
CA LYS A 265 -9.30 13.34 -5.08
C LYS A 265 -9.53 14.45 -4.06
N TRP A 266 -9.21 14.14 -2.82
CA TRP A 266 -9.18 15.07 -1.70
C TRP A 266 -7.89 15.86 -1.73
N ARG A 267 -7.97 17.14 -1.41
CA ARG A 267 -6.83 17.99 -1.11
C ARG A 267 -6.94 18.45 0.33
N LEU A 268 -5.87 18.25 1.06
CA LEU A 268 -5.75 18.50 2.49
C LEU A 268 -4.62 19.49 2.70
N THR A 269 -4.79 20.43 3.62
CA THR A 269 -3.82 21.47 3.90
C THR A 269 -3.78 21.72 5.40
N ALA A 270 -2.62 21.52 6.02
CA ALA A 270 -2.40 21.82 7.42
C ALA A 270 -2.15 23.34 7.57
N VAL A 271 -3.21 24.11 7.84
CA VAL A 271 -3.20 25.59 7.71
C VAL A 271 -2.35 26.24 8.79
N ASP A 272 -2.49 25.79 10.03
CA ASP A 272 -1.76 26.37 11.16
C ASP A 272 -0.30 25.90 11.23
N HIS A 273 0.09 24.92 10.41
CA HIS A 273 1.45 24.36 10.34
C HIS A 273 2.27 24.95 9.19
N ARG A 274 1.93 26.17 8.75
CA ARG A 274 2.63 26.85 7.67
C ARG A 274 4.08 27.11 8.07
N ASN A 275 5.02 26.80 7.19
CA ASN A 275 6.46 26.98 7.37
C ASN A 275 7.08 26.17 8.54
N GLU A 276 6.34 25.26 9.20
CA GLU A 276 6.93 24.39 10.24
C GLU A 276 7.95 23.40 9.66
N VAL A 277 7.78 23.02 8.39
CA VAL A 277 8.71 22.15 7.68
C VAL A 277 9.32 22.93 6.52
N GLU A 278 10.62 23.23 6.63
CA GLU A 278 11.36 23.97 5.62
C GLU A 278 11.57 23.16 4.34
N SER A 279 11.98 21.89 4.48
CA SER A 279 12.27 21.01 3.34
C SER A 279 12.18 19.54 3.73
N LYS A 280 12.01 18.65 2.73
CA LYS A 280 12.12 17.20 2.95
C LYS A 280 13.54 16.78 3.37
N THR A 281 14.57 17.54 2.98
CA THR A 281 15.96 17.31 3.41
C THR A 281 16.10 17.45 4.92
N LYS A 282 15.57 18.54 5.50
CA LYS A 282 15.59 18.77 6.94
C LYS A 282 14.79 17.70 7.70
N VAL A 283 13.68 17.23 7.13
CA VAL A 283 12.93 16.10 7.70
C VAL A 283 13.78 14.83 7.72
N ALA A 284 14.52 14.53 6.65
CA ALA A 284 15.37 13.34 6.60
C ALA A 284 16.52 13.38 7.63
N GLU A 285 17.12 14.55 7.85
CA GLU A 285 18.12 14.78 8.90
C GLU A 285 17.53 14.56 10.30
N GLU A 286 16.35 15.11 10.57
CA GLU A 286 15.66 14.95 11.85
C GLU A 286 15.23 13.51 12.11
N VAL A 287 14.75 12.79 11.09
CA VAL A 287 14.37 11.37 11.18
C VAL A 287 15.58 10.51 11.59
N SER A 288 16.77 10.87 11.14
CA SER A 288 18.00 10.15 11.49
C SER A 288 18.35 10.26 12.97
N LYS A 289 17.84 11.29 13.67
CA LYS A 289 18.06 11.55 15.10
C LYS A 289 16.96 11.00 16.02
N LEU A 290 15.86 10.49 15.47
CA LEU A 290 14.77 9.93 16.27
C LEU A 290 15.25 8.75 17.12
N SER A 291 14.69 8.58 18.31
CA SER A 291 14.86 7.34 19.08
C SER A 291 14.34 6.13 18.31
N ASP A 292 14.64 4.92 18.77
CA ASP A 292 14.19 3.70 18.07
C ASP A 292 12.66 3.55 18.06
N GLU A 293 11.98 3.90 19.15
CA GLU A 293 10.50 3.86 19.23
C GLU A 293 9.85 4.92 18.32
N GLU A 294 10.39 6.14 18.32
CA GLU A 294 9.96 7.20 17.40
C GLU A 294 10.18 6.78 15.94
N PHE A 295 11.32 6.17 15.64
CA PHE A 295 11.63 5.69 14.30
C PHE A 295 10.68 4.58 13.83
N LEU A 296 10.23 3.70 14.74
CA LEU A 296 9.21 2.70 14.40
C LEU A 296 7.89 3.36 14.01
N THR A 297 7.47 4.41 14.73
CA THR A 297 6.29 5.21 14.38
C THR A 297 6.45 5.91 13.03
N PHE A 298 7.61 6.54 12.78
CA PHE A 298 7.93 7.13 11.48
C PHE A 298 7.84 6.09 10.35
N LEU A 299 8.39 4.89 10.56
CA LEU A 299 8.40 3.83 9.55
C LEU A 299 6.99 3.32 9.26
N LEU A 300 6.13 3.19 10.27
CA LEU A 300 4.73 2.81 10.09
C LEU A 300 4.00 3.76 9.13
N PHE A 301 4.12 5.07 9.35
CA PHE A 301 3.47 6.09 8.53
C PHE A 301 4.10 6.23 7.15
N THR A 302 5.40 5.94 7.04
CA THR A 302 6.08 5.79 5.75
C THR A 302 5.50 4.61 4.95
N ILE A 303 5.25 3.46 5.58
CA ILE A 303 4.65 2.29 4.93
C ILE A 303 3.21 2.58 4.50
N PHE A 304 2.48 3.40 5.25
CA PHE A 304 1.14 3.84 4.87
C PHE A 304 1.10 4.69 3.60
N GLY A 305 2.13 5.47 3.31
CA GLY A 305 2.29 6.14 2.02
C GLY A 305 2.81 5.19 0.94
N ASP A 306 4.13 5.05 0.86
CA ASP A 306 4.86 4.39 -0.25
C ASP A 306 5.12 2.88 -0.04
N GLY A 307 4.56 2.28 1.02
CA GLY A 307 4.77 0.85 1.34
C GLY A 307 3.66 -0.10 0.93
N ASP A 308 3.96 -1.40 1.04
CA ASP A 308 3.06 -2.55 0.82
C ASP A 308 3.11 -3.51 2.02
N ILE A 309 1.98 -4.17 2.27
CA ILE A 309 1.84 -5.22 3.28
C ILE A 309 1.19 -6.42 2.60
N ASN A 310 1.83 -7.59 2.70
CA ASN A 310 1.33 -8.85 2.17
C ASN A 310 1.27 -9.91 3.27
N VAL A 311 0.05 -10.33 3.62
CA VAL A 311 -0.20 -11.32 4.69
C VAL A 311 0.19 -12.73 4.25
N GLY A 312 -0.06 -13.10 2.98
CA GLY A 312 0.15 -14.46 2.47
C GLY A 312 1.62 -14.90 2.53
N VAL A 313 2.54 -14.02 2.17
CA VAL A 313 4.00 -14.26 2.29
C VAL A 313 4.63 -13.61 3.53
N LYS A 314 3.81 -13.02 4.41
CA LYS A 314 4.22 -12.28 5.62
C LYS A 314 5.34 -11.29 5.32
N ARG A 315 5.06 -10.32 4.46
CA ARG A 315 6.02 -9.33 3.96
C ARG A 315 5.53 -7.92 4.25
N ILE A 316 6.44 -7.05 4.68
CA ILE A 316 6.27 -5.59 4.62
C ILE A 316 7.35 -5.05 3.69
N GLY A 317 6.96 -4.18 2.77
CA GLY A 317 7.85 -3.59 1.77
C GLY A 317 7.74 -2.07 1.73
N LEU A 318 8.85 -1.40 1.44
CA LEU A 318 8.90 0.03 1.13
C LEU A 318 9.61 0.23 -0.22
N THR A 319 9.00 1.01 -1.10
CA THR A 319 9.58 1.34 -2.40
C THR A 319 10.05 2.79 -2.41
N ILE A 320 11.33 3.00 -2.74
CA ILE A 320 11.94 4.33 -2.83
C ILE A 320 12.38 4.55 -4.28
N GLY A 321 11.91 5.62 -4.91
CA GLY A 321 12.37 6.00 -6.25
C GLY A 321 13.83 6.42 -6.25
N ASP A 322 14.57 6.10 -7.31
CA ASP A 322 16.02 6.30 -7.37
C ASP A 322 16.45 7.76 -7.12
N LEU A 323 15.68 8.72 -7.63
CA LEU A 323 15.92 10.16 -7.42
C LEU A 323 15.81 10.58 -5.95
N LYS A 324 15.11 9.81 -5.11
CA LYS A 324 14.98 10.06 -3.68
C LYS A 324 16.02 9.28 -2.86
N HIS A 325 16.81 8.39 -3.48
CA HIS A 325 17.67 7.47 -2.74
C HIS A 325 18.69 8.19 -1.86
N GLU A 326 19.29 9.26 -2.38
CA GLU A 326 20.27 10.06 -1.65
C GLU A 326 19.68 10.73 -0.42
N LEU A 327 18.49 11.33 -0.58
CA LEU A 327 17.74 11.95 0.51
C LEU A 327 17.43 10.94 1.64
N TRP A 328 17.27 9.66 1.30
CA TRP A 328 16.90 8.60 2.26
C TRP A 328 18.09 7.85 2.85
N ARG A 329 19.34 8.21 2.52
CA ARG A 329 20.54 7.42 2.85
C ARG A 329 20.62 7.05 4.35
N GLY A 330 20.51 8.02 5.26
CA GLY A 330 20.56 7.78 6.71
C GLY A 330 19.37 6.97 7.24
N ILE A 331 18.19 7.17 6.66
CA ILE A 331 16.96 6.44 7.00
C ILE A 331 17.09 4.97 6.58
N ILE A 332 17.65 4.71 5.40
CA ILE A 332 17.84 3.38 4.84
C ILE A 332 18.74 2.53 5.73
N GLU A 333 19.80 3.11 6.29
CA GLU A 333 20.69 2.40 7.22
C GLU A 333 19.92 1.88 8.44
N ARG A 334 19.09 2.74 9.04
CA ARG A 334 18.22 2.34 10.16
C ARG A 334 17.19 1.29 9.76
N ILE A 335 16.58 1.41 8.58
CA ILE A 335 15.66 0.39 8.03
C ILE A 335 16.37 -0.97 7.87
N LYS A 336 17.61 -1.00 7.37
CA LYS A 336 18.41 -2.22 7.24
C LYS A 336 18.72 -2.83 8.61
N ASN A 337 18.99 -2.01 9.64
CA ASN A 337 19.22 -2.47 11.01
C ASN A 337 17.97 -3.14 11.63
N LEU A 338 16.77 -2.73 11.23
CA LEU A 338 15.51 -3.42 11.58
C LEU A 338 15.33 -4.77 10.85
N GLY A 339 16.22 -5.10 9.92
CA GLY A 339 16.27 -6.38 9.22
C GLY A 339 15.60 -6.40 7.84
N PHE A 340 15.33 -5.23 7.27
CA PHE A 340 14.94 -5.11 5.86
C PHE A 340 16.11 -5.42 4.94
N LYS A 341 15.82 -6.05 3.81
CA LYS A 341 16.78 -6.36 2.75
C LYS A 341 16.46 -5.53 1.51
N ASP A 342 17.48 -5.06 0.83
CA ASP A 342 17.36 -4.32 -0.42
C ASP A 342 17.27 -5.25 -1.64
N HIS A 343 16.41 -4.85 -2.56
CA HIS A 343 16.22 -5.45 -3.86
C HIS A 343 16.25 -4.34 -4.91
N ASN A 344 17.18 -4.44 -5.87
CA ASN A 344 17.28 -3.48 -6.95
C ASN A 344 16.23 -3.81 -8.02
N ASN A 345 15.44 -2.79 -8.40
CA ASN A 345 14.56 -2.79 -9.55
C ASN A 345 14.98 -1.65 -10.49
N ARG A 346 14.56 -1.64 -11.76
CA ARG A 346 15.14 -0.77 -12.81
C ARG A 346 15.26 0.72 -12.42
N ASN A 347 14.21 1.28 -11.82
CA ASN A 347 14.09 2.72 -11.51
C ASN A 347 13.71 3.00 -10.05
N THR A 348 13.72 1.96 -9.21
CA THR A 348 13.30 2.01 -7.81
C THR A 348 14.09 1.00 -6.99
N LYS A 349 14.34 1.33 -5.72
CA LYS A 349 14.87 0.39 -4.73
C LYS A 349 13.77 -0.05 -3.80
N GLU A 350 13.64 -1.36 -3.64
CA GLU A 350 12.65 -1.99 -2.76
C GLU A 350 13.34 -2.52 -1.51
N TYR A 351 12.81 -2.19 -0.34
CA TYR A 351 13.28 -2.66 0.95
C TYR A 351 12.21 -3.56 1.56
N MET A 352 12.55 -4.83 1.86
CA MET A 352 11.57 -5.81 2.33
C MET A 352 11.99 -6.52 3.61
N ILE A 353 11.04 -6.72 4.51
CA ILE A 353 11.16 -7.59 5.68
C ILE A 353 10.14 -8.72 5.58
N HIS A 354 10.53 -9.94 5.96
CA HIS A 354 9.74 -11.16 5.72
C HIS A 354 9.52 -11.99 6.99
N SER A 355 8.55 -12.91 6.89
CA SER A 355 8.33 -14.02 7.82
C SER A 355 8.06 -13.55 9.26
N SER A 356 8.73 -14.13 10.26
CA SER A 356 8.52 -13.81 11.67
C SER A 356 8.83 -12.35 11.99
N LYS A 357 9.90 -11.80 11.37
CA LYS A 357 10.33 -10.42 11.63
C LYS A 357 9.27 -9.41 11.18
N ALA A 358 8.61 -9.65 10.05
CA ALA A 358 7.53 -8.78 9.57
C ALA A 358 6.32 -8.80 10.52
N VAL A 359 5.98 -9.98 11.06
CA VAL A 359 4.89 -10.12 12.04
C VAL A 359 5.26 -9.46 13.37
N GLU A 360 6.48 -9.67 13.86
CA GLU A 360 6.99 -9.03 15.08
C GLU A 360 6.97 -7.50 14.96
N LEU A 361 7.39 -6.96 13.81
CA LEU A 361 7.33 -5.53 13.51
C LEU A 361 5.88 -5.01 13.49
N ALA A 362 4.96 -5.72 12.83
CA ALA A 362 3.54 -5.36 12.82
C ALA A 362 2.93 -5.36 14.24
N ARG A 363 3.30 -6.32 15.09
CA ARG A 363 2.86 -6.33 16.51
C ARG A 363 3.43 -5.18 17.31
N LYS A 364 4.70 -4.82 17.09
CA LYS A 364 5.32 -3.65 17.72
C LYS A 364 4.61 -2.35 17.31
N TRP A 365 4.26 -2.19 16.04
CA TRP A 365 3.50 -1.01 15.59
C TRP A 365 2.11 -0.89 16.21
N LEU A 366 1.47 -2.02 16.53
CA LEU A 366 0.16 -2.05 17.17
C LEU A 366 0.23 -2.23 18.70
N SER A 367 1.40 -2.03 19.32
CA SER A 367 1.55 -2.11 20.78
C SER A 367 0.97 -0.89 21.49
N ASN A 368 1.04 0.28 20.87
CA ASN A 368 0.43 1.51 21.38
C ASN A 368 -1.10 1.43 21.18
N ALA A 369 -1.85 1.48 22.29
CA ALA A 369 -3.30 1.31 22.29
C ALA A 369 -4.03 2.34 21.42
N LEU A 370 -3.60 3.60 21.43
CA LEU A 370 -4.23 4.67 20.66
C LEU A 370 -3.95 4.52 19.15
N ILE A 371 -2.71 4.18 18.77
CA ILE A 371 -2.35 3.87 17.38
C ILE A 371 -3.12 2.65 16.88
N ARG A 372 -3.21 1.61 17.71
CA ARG A 372 -3.95 0.39 17.38
C ARG A 372 -5.43 0.69 17.16
N ALA A 373 -6.08 1.40 18.08
CA ALA A 373 -7.48 1.78 17.96
C ALA A 373 -7.70 2.63 16.69
N MET A 374 -6.82 3.59 16.41
CA MET A 374 -6.88 4.40 15.20
C MET A 374 -6.86 3.54 13.93
N ILE A 375 -5.91 2.61 13.84
CA ILE A 375 -5.73 1.75 12.67
C ILE A 375 -6.91 0.79 12.50
N GLU A 376 -7.36 0.16 13.58
CA GLU A 376 -8.51 -0.75 13.56
C GLU A 376 -9.79 -0.01 13.15
N ASP A 377 -10.03 1.20 13.68
CA ASP A 377 -11.19 2.02 13.33
C ASP A 377 -11.16 2.50 11.87
N LEU A 378 -10.00 2.99 11.40
CA LEU A 378 -9.83 3.38 10.00
C LEU A 378 -9.88 2.19 9.04
N SER A 379 -9.48 0.99 9.48
CA SER A 379 -9.49 -0.24 8.65
C SER A 379 -10.89 -0.69 8.24
N SER A 380 -11.93 -0.20 8.93
CA SER A 380 -13.33 -0.45 8.60
C SER A 380 -13.82 0.33 7.37
N LEU A 381 -13.09 1.36 6.94
CA LEU A 381 -13.34 2.00 5.65
C LEU A 381 -12.97 1.04 4.50
N PRO A 382 -13.78 0.93 3.44
CA PRO A 382 -13.59 -0.11 2.43
C PRO A 382 -12.31 0.05 1.60
N ASP A 383 -11.79 1.26 1.46
CA ASP A 383 -10.53 1.55 0.77
C ASP A 383 -9.28 1.38 1.67
N ALA A 384 -9.46 1.00 2.94
CA ALA A 384 -8.39 0.79 3.91
C ALA A 384 -7.79 -0.62 3.92
N GLU A 385 -7.62 -1.22 2.74
CA GLU A 385 -7.10 -2.58 2.59
C GLU A 385 -5.69 -2.72 3.19
N LYS A 386 -4.85 -1.70 3.04
CA LYS A 386 -3.51 -1.66 3.63
C LYS A 386 -3.56 -1.78 5.16
N LEU A 387 -4.51 -1.10 5.81
CA LEU A 387 -4.69 -1.14 7.27
C LEU A 387 -5.20 -2.51 7.74
N ARG A 388 -6.18 -3.09 7.02
CA ARG A 388 -6.67 -4.45 7.30
C ARG A 388 -5.55 -5.49 7.21
N ARG A 389 -4.69 -5.39 6.20
CA ARG A 389 -3.53 -6.28 6.05
C ARG A 389 -2.52 -6.13 7.18
N LEU A 390 -2.32 -4.92 7.72
CA LEU A 390 -1.48 -4.72 8.90
C LEU A 390 -2.05 -5.45 10.13
N VAL A 391 -3.33 -5.26 10.41
CA VAL A 391 -4.03 -5.92 11.54
C VAL A 391 -3.99 -7.45 11.39
N ALA A 392 -4.25 -7.95 10.18
CA ALA A 392 -4.17 -9.38 9.88
C ALA A 392 -2.73 -9.93 10.00
N LEU A 393 -1.72 -9.16 9.56
CA LEU A 393 -0.32 -9.56 9.68
C LEU A 393 0.12 -9.63 11.14
N ALA A 394 -0.26 -8.66 11.98
CA ALA A 394 0.06 -8.66 13.41
C ALA A 394 -0.55 -9.88 14.13
N SER A 395 -1.76 -10.27 13.72
CA SER A 395 -2.48 -11.46 14.22
C SER A 395 -1.94 -12.79 13.65
N ALA A 396 -1.07 -12.74 12.63
CA ALA A 396 -0.56 -13.95 12.01
C ALA A 396 0.28 -14.78 12.99
N LYS A 397 0.14 -16.10 12.95
CA LYS A 397 0.96 -17.00 13.77
C LYS A 397 2.44 -16.92 13.33
N VAL A 398 3.33 -16.68 14.28
CA VAL A 398 4.79 -16.79 14.09
C VAL A 398 5.21 -18.18 14.54
N LYS A 399 5.95 -18.91 13.69
CA LYS A 399 6.55 -20.17 14.13
C LYS A 399 7.70 -19.84 15.11
N PRO A 400 7.67 -20.35 16.35
CA PRO A 400 8.77 -20.18 17.28
C PRO A 400 10.10 -20.65 16.65
N ARG A 401 11.17 -19.87 16.83
CA ARG A 401 12.51 -20.29 16.38
C ARG A 401 12.88 -21.61 17.06
N GLY A 402 13.32 -22.60 16.27
CA GLY A 402 13.76 -23.90 16.78
C GLY A 402 12.65 -24.93 17.06
N ARG A 403 11.37 -24.64 16.78
CA ARG A 403 10.28 -25.60 17.00
C ARG A 403 10.40 -26.86 16.12
N SER A 404 11.10 -26.75 15.00
CA SER A 404 11.46 -27.88 14.13
C SER A 404 12.91 -28.33 14.33
N SER A 405 13.50 -28.11 15.52
CA SER A 405 14.88 -28.51 15.81
C SER A 405 14.97 -29.39 17.04
N VAL A 406 15.97 -30.25 17.06
CA VAL A 406 16.36 -31.09 18.21
C VAL A 406 17.80 -30.79 18.57
N GLU A 407 18.15 -31.00 19.83
CA GLU A 407 19.52 -30.88 20.30
C GLU A 407 20.19 -32.25 20.35
N VAL A 408 21.32 -32.38 19.65
CA VAL A 408 22.14 -33.59 19.53
C VAL A 408 23.56 -33.24 19.94
N ALA A 409 24.05 -33.83 21.04
CA ALA A 409 25.40 -33.57 21.57
C ALA A 409 25.73 -32.07 21.72
N GLY A 410 24.78 -31.27 22.24
CA GLY A 410 24.96 -29.82 22.38
C GLY A 410 24.99 -29.05 21.05
N VAL A 411 24.41 -29.62 19.98
CA VAL A 411 24.23 -28.98 18.67
C VAL A 411 22.75 -28.98 18.32
N ARG A 412 22.16 -27.79 18.15
CA ARG A 412 20.76 -27.65 17.71
C ARG A 412 20.65 -27.84 16.19
N MET A 413 20.07 -28.96 15.77
CA MET A 413 19.88 -29.35 14.37
C MET A 413 18.42 -29.30 13.96
N ASN A 414 18.11 -28.84 12.75
CA ASN A 414 16.74 -28.80 12.24
C ASN A 414 16.31 -30.17 11.71
N VAL A 415 15.11 -30.60 12.08
CA VAL A 415 14.42 -31.75 11.50
C VAL A 415 13.90 -31.36 10.12
N ARG A 416 14.47 -31.97 9.08
CA ARG A 416 14.06 -31.82 7.69
C ARG A 416 13.35 -33.08 7.22
N VAL A 417 12.15 -32.91 6.68
CA VAL A 417 11.37 -33.99 6.05
C VAL A 417 11.56 -33.92 4.54
N GLY A 418 12.22 -34.94 3.98
CA GLY A 418 12.37 -35.14 2.53
C GLY A 418 11.29 -36.06 1.95
N ASN A 419 11.55 -36.69 0.81
CA ASN A 419 10.67 -37.70 0.22
C ASN A 419 10.71 -38.98 1.07
N ASN A 420 9.89 -39.03 2.12
CA ASN A 420 9.70 -40.16 3.04
C ASN A 420 10.87 -40.45 3.99
N ARG A 421 11.81 -39.52 4.16
CA ARG A 421 12.96 -39.66 5.07
C ARG A 421 13.14 -38.43 5.93
N VAL A 422 13.69 -38.63 7.13
CA VAL A 422 14.03 -37.56 8.06
C VAL A 422 15.54 -37.37 8.07
N GLU A 423 15.96 -36.12 7.99
CA GLU A 423 17.35 -35.72 8.19
C GLU A 423 17.42 -34.68 9.32
N LEU A 424 18.40 -34.80 10.20
CA LEU A 424 18.79 -33.69 11.07
C LEU A 424 19.84 -32.88 10.34
N VAL A 425 19.59 -31.60 10.12
CA VAL A 425 20.46 -30.75 9.30
C VAL A 425 20.77 -29.44 9.99
N ILE A 426 22.04 -29.04 9.94
CA ILE A 426 22.48 -27.70 10.28
C ILE A 426 23.31 -27.11 9.14
N MET A 427 23.00 -25.86 8.79
CA MET A 427 23.65 -25.14 7.70
C MET A 427 24.64 -24.13 8.27
N ARG A 428 25.83 -24.05 7.68
CA ARG A 428 26.85 -23.03 7.96
C ARG A 428 27.36 -22.40 6.67
N SER A 429 27.68 -21.12 6.73
CA SER A 429 28.27 -20.39 5.60
C SER A 429 29.77 -20.67 5.47
N ARG A 430 30.46 -20.95 6.57
CA ARG A 430 31.90 -21.26 6.61
C ARG A 430 32.14 -22.77 6.75
N LEU A 431 33.18 -23.26 6.09
CA LEU A 431 33.57 -24.68 6.13
C LEU A 431 34.08 -25.09 7.51
N GLU A 432 34.95 -24.27 8.11
CA GLU A 432 35.56 -24.49 9.44
C GLU A 432 34.50 -24.70 10.54
N ASP A 433 33.43 -23.89 10.54
CA ASP A 433 32.30 -24.03 11.46
C ASP A 433 31.59 -25.38 11.26
N ALA A 434 31.42 -25.79 10.01
CA ALA A 434 30.76 -27.04 9.66
C ALA A 434 31.61 -28.25 10.06
N GLU A 435 32.92 -28.20 9.86
CA GLU A 435 33.87 -29.24 10.27
C GLU A 435 33.96 -29.37 11.79
N THR A 436 33.94 -28.25 12.51
CA THR A 436 33.88 -28.23 13.99
C THR A 436 32.64 -28.96 14.50
N ILE A 437 31.48 -28.68 13.88
CA ILE A 437 30.22 -29.37 14.23
C ILE A 437 30.29 -30.86 13.85
N LEU A 438 30.83 -31.19 12.68
CA LEU A 438 31.00 -32.58 12.23
C LEU A 438 31.85 -33.39 13.22
N LYS A 439 32.99 -32.84 13.64
CA LYS A 439 33.89 -33.47 14.61
C LYS A 439 33.20 -33.64 15.96
N LYS A 440 32.46 -32.64 16.44
CA LYS A 440 31.69 -32.73 17.69
C LYS A 440 30.64 -33.85 17.65
N LEU A 441 29.90 -33.98 16.56
CA LEU A 441 28.89 -35.04 16.39
C LEU A 441 29.53 -36.44 16.28
N LYS A 442 30.65 -36.57 15.54
CA LYS A 442 31.40 -37.82 15.44
C LYS A 442 32.00 -38.26 16.78
N ASN A 443 32.56 -37.32 17.55
CA ASN A 443 33.08 -37.60 18.89
C ASN A 443 31.98 -38.04 19.86
N ALA A 444 30.74 -37.59 19.65
CA ALA A 444 29.57 -38.05 20.40
C ALA A 444 28.98 -39.37 19.86
N GLY A 445 29.66 -40.04 18.93
CA GLY A 445 29.30 -41.35 18.42
C GLY A 445 28.39 -41.37 17.20
N TYR A 446 27.96 -40.22 16.67
CA TYR A 446 27.02 -40.17 15.53
C TYR A 446 27.75 -40.22 14.19
N ASN A 447 27.25 -41.01 13.23
CA ASN A 447 27.71 -41.00 11.84
C ASN A 447 27.17 -39.79 11.05
N ALA A 448 27.58 -38.59 11.45
CA ALA A 448 27.27 -37.35 10.76
C ALA A 448 28.08 -37.21 9.46
N LYS A 449 27.47 -36.61 8.44
CA LYS A 449 28.06 -36.34 7.13
C LYS A 449 28.08 -34.85 6.82
N LEU A 450 29.02 -34.43 5.99
CA LEU A 450 29.15 -33.07 5.49
C LEU A 450 28.88 -33.06 3.99
N SER A 451 28.05 -32.12 3.52
CA SER A 451 27.82 -31.90 2.08
C SER A 451 27.83 -30.41 1.77
N LYS A 452 28.41 -30.03 0.63
CA LYS A 452 28.30 -28.67 0.11
C LYS A 452 26.94 -28.52 -0.59
N ARG A 453 26.13 -27.54 -0.17
CA ARG A 453 24.83 -27.21 -0.78
C ARG A 453 24.80 -25.73 -1.13
N ASN A 454 24.96 -25.43 -2.42
CA ASN A 454 25.09 -24.06 -2.95
C ASN A 454 26.26 -23.31 -2.28
N LYS A 455 26.01 -22.11 -1.73
CA LYS A 455 26.99 -21.28 -1.02
C LYS A 455 27.21 -21.67 0.45
N ASN A 456 26.63 -22.78 0.92
CA ASN A 456 26.68 -23.20 2.31
C ASN A 456 27.12 -24.66 2.45
N PHE A 457 27.52 -25.03 3.67
CA PHE A 457 27.89 -26.38 4.08
C PHE A 457 26.81 -26.94 5.02
N ALA A 458 26.35 -28.15 4.71
CA ALA A 458 25.31 -28.86 5.45
C ALA A 458 25.94 -30.03 6.21
N VAL A 459 25.91 -29.97 7.54
CA VAL A 459 26.19 -31.14 8.39
C VAL A 459 24.87 -31.83 8.68
N TYR A 460 24.81 -33.14 8.46
CA TYR A 460 23.56 -33.87 8.58
C TYR A 460 23.71 -35.28 9.14
N ILE A 461 22.66 -35.73 9.83
CA ILE A 461 22.47 -37.11 10.30
C ILE A 461 21.27 -37.68 9.55
N ASN A 462 21.48 -38.82 8.90
CA ASN A 462 20.47 -39.48 8.07
C ASN A 462 19.47 -40.29 8.90
N ASN A 463 18.33 -40.57 8.29
CA ASN A 463 17.26 -41.41 8.83
C ASN A 463 17.74 -42.73 9.46
N ASP A 464 18.62 -43.46 8.77
CA ASP A 464 19.09 -44.78 9.23
C ASP A 464 20.00 -44.66 10.45
N GLU A 465 20.73 -43.56 10.56
CA GLU A 465 21.54 -43.27 11.73
C GLU A 465 20.67 -42.85 12.90
N ILE A 466 19.66 -42.00 12.68
CA ILE A 466 18.69 -41.59 13.72
C ILE A 466 18.05 -42.82 14.37
N LYS A 467 17.67 -43.83 13.59
CA LYS A 467 17.03 -45.07 14.07
C LYS A 467 17.85 -45.88 15.07
N LYS A 468 19.18 -45.73 15.07
CA LYS A 468 20.06 -46.47 15.99
C LYS A 468 20.00 -45.95 17.43
N TYR A 469 19.46 -44.73 17.62
CA TYR A 469 19.45 -44.02 18.90
C TYR A 469 18.00 -43.77 19.34
N PRO A 470 17.40 -44.62 20.18
CA PRO A 470 16.00 -44.51 20.60
C PRO A 470 15.64 -43.14 21.21
N GLU A 471 16.56 -42.55 21.97
CA GLU A 471 16.42 -41.22 22.57
C GLU A 471 16.35 -40.11 21.51
N LEU A 472 17.06 -40.27 20.40
CA LEU A 472 17.03 -39.34 19.29
C LEU A 472 15.74 -39.52 18.47
N VAL A 473 15.31 -40.77 18.24
CA VAL A 473 14.01 -41.09 17.62
C VAL A 473 12.88 -40.43 18.39
N ALA A 474 12.85 -40.56 19.72
CA ALA A 474 11.81 -39.96 20.56
C ALA A 474 11.74 -38.42 20.39
N LYS A 475 12.89 -37.73 20.45
CA LYS A 475 12.98 -36.27 20.25
C LYS A 475 12.54 -35.84 18.85
N VAL A 476 12.96 -36.58 17.82
CA VAL A 476 12.60 -36.30 16.43
C VAL A 476 11.11 -36.54 16.20
N CYS A 477 10.54 -37.61 16.76
CA CYS A 477 9.12 -37.91 16.68
C CYS A 477 8.24 -36.84 17.35
N GLU A 478 8.68 -36.27 18.48
CA GLU A 478 7.97 -35.14 19.11
C GLU A 478 7.92 -33.93 18.17
N VAL A 479 9.04 -33.62 17.49
CA VAL A 479 9.09 -32.55 16.49
C VAL A 479 8.20 -32.88 15.28
N LEU A 480 8.25 -34.10 14.76
CA LEU A 480 7.43 -34.50 13.61
C LEU A 480 5.94 -34.47 13.93
N ARG A 481 5.50 -34.90 15.12
CA ARG A 481 4.10 -34.76 15.56
C ARG A 481 3.65 -33.31 15.54
N ARG A 482 4.44 -32.41 16.14
CA ARG A 482 4.16 -30.96 16.07
C ARG A 482 4.11 -30.44 14.63
N MET A 483 5.01 -30.88 13.76
CA MET A 483 5.02 -30.52 12.34
C MET A 483 3.80 -31.06 11.58
N HIS A 484 3.30 -32.24 11.95
CA HIS A 484 2.10 -32.84 11.38
C HIS A 484 0.85 -32.06 11.80
N ASP A 485 0.66 -31.85 13.10
CA ASP A 485 -0.47 -31.09 13.66
C ASP A 485 -0.49 -29.67 13.11
N GLU A 486 0.67 -29.03 12.94
CA GLU A 486 0.78 -27.74 12.27
C GLU A 486 0.34 -27.79 10.81
N ALA A 487 0.76 -28.81 10.06
CA ALA A 487 0.40 -28.93 8.64
C ALA A 487 -1.11 -29.19 8.46
N VAL A 488 -1.72 -29.97 9.34
CA VAL A 488 -3.18 -30.18 9.38
C VAL A 488 -3.91 -28.87 9.71
N ASN A 489 -3.50 -28.18 10.77
CA ASN A 489 -4.10 -26.90 11.18
C ASN A 489 -3.91 -25.77 10.15
N GLU A 490 -2.84 -25.81 9.34
CA GLU A 490 -2.59 -24.87 8.24
C GLU A 490 -3.27 -25.28 6.92
N GLY A 491 -4.04 -26.37 6.89
CA GLY A 491 -4.71 -26.88 5.68
C GLY A 491 -3.74 -27.42 4.61
N LYS A 492 -2.49 -27.72 4.98
CA LYS A 492 -1.44 -28.18 4.06
C LYS A 492 -1.42 -29.70 3.97
N THR A 493 -2.42 -30.26 3.31
CA THR A 493 -2.67 -31.71 3.19
C THR A 493 -1.44 -32.50 2.70
N GLU A 494 -0.79 -32.08 1.61
CA GLU A 494 0.42 -32.77 1.10
C GLU A 494 1.59 -32.77 2.10
N ARG A 495 1.73 -31.68 2.86
CA ARG A 495 2.78 -31.57 3.87
C ARG A 495 2.44 -32.47 5.06
N ALA A 496 1.20 -32.47 5.53
CA ALA A 496 0.74 -33.33 6.61
C ALA A 496 1.00 -34.79 6.25
N TRP A 497 0.61 -35.22 5.05
CA TRP A 497 0.86 -36.57 4.56
C TRP A 497 2.35 -36.94 4.51
N ARG A 498 3.21 -36.05 4.00
CA ARG A 498 4.67 -36.28 3.99
C ARG A 498 5.26 -36.45 5.39
N VAL A 499 4.79 -35.66 6.36
CA VAL A 499 5.24 -35.75 7.75
C VAL A 499 4.73 -37.04 8.39
N ALA A 500 3.47 -37.42 8.17
CA ALA A 500 2.90 -38.67 8.67
C ALA A 500 3.67 -39.90 8.15
N LYS A 501 4.00 -39.91 6.85
CA LYS A 501 4.80 -40.98 6.24
C LYS A 501 6.23 -41.03 6.80
N ALA A 502 6.83 -39.88 7.07
CA ALA A 502 8.13 -39.82 7.73
C ALA A 502 8.07 -40.34 9.17
N MET A 503 6.99 -40.07 9.91
CA MET A 503 6.76 -40.60 11.26
C MET A 503 6.60 -42.13 11.25
N ALA A 504 5.82 -42.66 10.31
CA ALA A 504 5.66 -44.11 10.12
C ALA A 504 7.01 -44.78 9.82
N ASN A 505 7.81 -44.19 8.93
CA ASN A 505 9.12 -44.73 8.57
C ASN A 505 10.15 -44.68 9.71
N LEU A 506 10.00 -43.75 10.66
CA LEU A 506 10.85 -43.64 11.84
C LEU A 506 10.35 -44.51 13.01
N ASN A 507 9.25 -45.27 12.83
CA ASN A 507 8.55 -46.01 13.87
C ASN A 507 8.20 -45.13 15.09
N CYS A 508 7.69 -43.92 14.84
CA CYS A 508 7.25 -43.06 15.93
C CYS A 508 6.11 -43.73 16.72
N PRO A 509 6.23 -43.90 18.05
CA PRO A 509 5.21 -44.59 18.82
C PRO A 509 3.86 -43.88 18.69
N ALA A 510 2.78 -44.65 18.48
CA ALA A 510 1.42 -44.15 18.66
C ALA A 510 1.21 -43.84 20.16
N GLN A 511 0.48 -42.77 20.50
CA GLN A 511 0.38 -42.32 21.90
C GLN A 511 -0.11 -43.45 22.83
N GLY A 512 0.65 -43.72 23.89
CA GLY A 512 0.05 -44.09 25.19
C GLY A 512 -0.54 -42.84 25.85
N PRO A 513 -1.51 -43.00 26.77
CA PRO A 513 -2.31 -41.90 27.30
C PRO A 513 -1.45 -40.84 27.98
N ARG A 514 -1.82 -39.57 27.79
CA ARG A 514 -1.27 -38.45 28.58
C ARG A 514 -1.57 -38.74 30.06
N ALA A 515 -0.53 -38.87 30.87
CA ALA A 515 -0.68 -38.75 32.32
C ALA A 515 -1.29 -37.36 32.62
N GLN A 516 -2.33 -37.37 33.45
CA GLN A 516 -3.19 -36.24 33.81
C GLN A 516 -2.44 -35.12 34.51
#